data_AF-A0A2V9TSN7-F1
#
_entry.id   AF-A0A2V9TSN7-F1
#
_cell.length_a   1.000
_cell.length_b   1.000
_cell.length_c   1.000
_cell.angle_alpha   90.00
_cell.angle_beta   90.00
_cell.angle_gamma   90.00
#
_symmetry.space_group_name_H-M   'P 1'
#
loop_
_entity.id
_entity.type
_entity.pdbx_description
1 polymer ?
#
loop_
_entity_poly.entity_id
_entity_poly.type
_entity_poly.pdbx_seq_one_letter_code
_entity_poly.pdbx_strand_id
1 'polypeptide(L)'
;MVNTKGQIIMQDRLEGGKKESLEELTSVTRDGKFFAVSAEQEKGGFMDLTDIRRSRTRILIYDTNLRKRISSVQVVPIPRGDYDFALSRDGSKLAVMIDDHLNIYDTGAAEKPTEHSRQPPSSASTLVIRKR
;
A
#
# COMPACT_ATOMS: atom_id res chain seq x y z
N MET A 1 10.86 -10.34 -4.10
CA MET A 1 11.72 -10.12 -2.92
C MET A 1 12.50 -11.38 -2.60
N VAL A 2 13.81 -11.24 -2.40
CA VAL A 2 14.71 -12.33 -1.99
C VAL A 2 15.36 -11.99 -0.66
N ASN A 3 15.68 -12.99 0.17
CA ASN A 3 16.52 -12.75 1.35
C ASN A 3 17.99 -12.67 0.95
N THR A 4 18.85 -12.36 1.93
CA THR A 4 20.32 -12.31 1.78
C THR A 4 20.96 -13.65 1.37
N LYS A 5 20.21 -14.76 1.47
CA LYS A 5 20.63 -16.10 1.01
C LYS A 5 20.14 -16.41 -0.42
N GLY A 6 19.54 -15.44 -1.11
CA GLY A 6 18.98 -15.61 -2.45
C GLY A 6 17.67 -16.38 -2.52
N GLN A 7 17.04 -16.69 -1.38
CA GLN A 7 15.76 -17.41 -1.36
C GLN A 7 14.61 -16.45 -1.67
N ILE A 8 13.71 -16.86 -2.56
CA ILE A 8 12.51 -16.09 -2.89
C ILE A 8 11.56 -16.12 -1.70
N ILE A 9 11.28 -14.94 -1.13
CA ILE A 9 10.33 -14.77 -0.03
C ILE A 9 8.94 -14.41 -0.58
N MET A 10 8.91 -13.66 -1.68
CA MET A 10 7.69 -13.15 -2.28
C MET A 10 7.87 -12.94 -3.77
N GLN A 11 6.88 -13.36 -4.53
CA GLN A 11 6.77 -13.15 -5.96
C GLN A 11 5.38 -12.57 -6.25
N ASP A 12 5.36 -11.47 -7.00
CA ASP A 12 4.13 -10.81 -7.43
C ASP A 12 4.22 -10.59 -8.93
N ARG A 13 3.08 -10.65 -9.61
CA ARG A 13 2.98 -10.39 -11.04
C ARG A 13 2.41 -8.99 -11.21
N LEU A 14 3.22 -8.10 -11.78
CA LEU A 14 2.82 -6.74 -12.11
C LEU A 14 1.65 -6.76 -13.12
N GLU A 15 0.64 -5.94 -12.85
CA GLU A 15 -0.58 -5.90 -13.67
C GLU A 15 -0.46 -4.96 -14.88
N GLY A 16 0.53 -4.07 -14.91
CA GLY A 16 0.72 -3.03 -15.93
C GLY A 16 1.31 -3.48 -17.26
N GLY A 17 1.48 -4.79 -17.48
CA GLY A 17 1.91 -5.36 -18.75
C GLY A 17 3.37 -5.05 -19.10
N LYS A 18 3.73 -5.10 -20.39
CA LYS A 18 5.12 -5.10 -20.89
C LYS A 18 5.92 -3.81 -20.62
N LYS A 19 5.29 -2.73 -20.16
CA LYS A 19 5.94 -1.43 -19.91
C LYS A 19 5.88 -1.00 -18.44
N GLU A 20 5.49 -1.88 -17.52
CA GLU A 20 5.58 -1.62 -16.08
C GLU A 20 6.85 -2.27 -15.51
N SER A 21 7.69 -1.46 -14.85
CA SER A 21 8.95 -1.87 -14.23
C SER A 21 8.95 -1.47 -12.76
N LEU A 22 9.64 -2.27 -11.94
CA LEU A 22 9.93 -1.90 -10.56
C LEU A 22 11.15 -0.99 -10.55
N GLU A 23 11.04 0.10 -9.80
CA GLU A 23 12.15 0.99 -9.52
C GLU A 23 12.93 0.52 -8.28
N GLU A 24 14.16 1.00 -8.14
CA GLU A 24 15.01 0.71 -6.98
C GLU A 24 14.51 1.39 -5.68
N LEU A 25 13.58 2.35 -5.81
CA LEU A 25 12.98 3.03 -4.68
C LEU A 25 12.12 2.06 -3.86
N THR A 26 12.57 1.84 -2.63
CA THR A 26 11.92 0.98 -1.65
C THR A 26 11.88 1.65 -0.29
N SER A 27 10.82 1.37 0.47
CA SER A 27 10.71 1.79 1.86
C SER A 27 10.26 0.60 2.69
N VAL A 28 10.86 0.42 3.86
CA VAL A 28 10.54 -0.69 4.77
C VAL A 28 10.22 -0.14 6.15
N THR A 29 9.19 -0.70 6.76
CA THR A 29 8.87 -0.44 8.16
C THR A 29 9.97 -0.98 9.08
N ARG A 30 10.14 -0.37 10.25
CA ARG A 30 11.25 -0.70 11.16
C ARG A 30 11.25 -2.15 11.62
N ASP A 31 10.08 -2.77 11.75
CA ASP A 31 9.90 -4.17 12.13
C ASP A 31 9.94 -5.12 10.92
N GLY A 32 10.09 -4.60 9.70
CA GLY A 32 10.09 -5.38 8.47
C GLY A 32 8.74 -5.99 8.10
N LYS A 33 7.65 -5.60 8.77
CA LYS A 33 6.31 -6.16 8.52
C LYS A 33 5.77 -5.74 7.16
N PHE A 34 5.95 -4.48 6.83
CA PHE A 34 5.52 -3.90 5.57
C PHE A 34 6.70 -3.34 4.81
N PHE A 35 6.68 -3.55 3.49
CA PHE A 35 7.56 -2.84 2.57
C PHE A 35 6.76 -2.30 1.39
N ALA A 36 7.24 -1.19 0.86
CA ALA A 36 6.71 -0.51 -0.29
C ALA A 36 7.78 -0.47 -1.39
N VAL A 37 7.35 -0.68 -2.63
CA VAL A 37 8.19 -0.63 -3.82
C VAL A 37 7.52 0.26 -4.85
N SER A 38 8.29 1.09 -5.52
CA SER A 38 7.79 1.84 -6.66
C SER A 38 7.65 0.93 -7.90
N ALA A 39 6.54 1.10 -8.60
CA ALA A 39 6.30 0.55 -9.93
C ALA A 39 5.94 1.69 -10.89
N GLU A 40 6.72 1.82 -11.95
CA GLU A 40 6.52 2.84 -12.98
C GLU A 40 6.07 2.22 -14.28
N GLN A 41 5.19 2.93 -14.98
CA GLN A 41 4.77 2.59 -16.32
C GLN A 41 5.19 3.68 -17.29
N GLU A 42 5.95 3.30 -18.30
CA GLU A 42 6.37 4.20 -19.36
C GLU A 42 5.44 4.12 -20.57
N LYS A 43 5.34 5.23 -21.31
CA LYS A 43 4.69 5.31 -22.62
C LYS A 43 5.60 6.03 -23.60
N GLY A 44 5.49 5.69 -24.89
CA GLY A 44 6.39 6.19 -25.92
C GLY A 44 7.48 5.19 -26.27
N GLY A 45 8.52 5.69 -26.94
CA GLY A 45 9.65 4.93 -27.43
C GLY A 45 9.58 4.62 -28.93
N PHE A 46 10.57 3.87 -29.41
CA PHE A 46 10.78 3.58 -30.84
C PHE A 46 9.53 3.03 -31.56
N MET A 47 8.73 2.19 -30.90
CA MET A 47 7.47 1.68 -31.47
C MET A 47 6.36 2.73 -31.60
N ASP A 48 6.34 3.74 -30.72
CA ASP A 48 5.29 4.75 -30.65
C ASP A 48 5.72 6.09 -31.32
N LEU A 49 6.93 6.15 -31.92
CA LEU A 49 7.54 7.33 -32.55
C LEU A 49 7.45 8.63 -31.72
N THR A 50 7.49 8.48 -30.40
CA THR A 50 7.34 9.57 -29.42
C THR A 50 8.37 9.42 -28.31
N ASP A 51 8.70 10.53 -27.66
CA ASP A 51 9.61 10.52 -26.50
C ASP A 51 9.05 9.62 -25.39
N ILE A 52 9.96 8.88 -24.75
CA ILE A 52 9.63 8.05 -23.58
C ILE A 52 9.29 9.00 -22.44
N ARG A 53 8.13 8.77 -21.82
CA ARG A 53 7.72 9.48 -20.63
C ARG A 53 7.05 8.56 -19.64
N ARG A 54 7.25 8.87 -18.36
CA ARG A 54 6.49 8.30 -17.25
C ARG A 54 5.01 8.60 -17.45
N SER A 55 4.22 7.55 -17.54
CA SER A 55 2.77 7.61 -17.78
C SER A 55 1.96 7.26 -16.54
N ARG A 56 2.56 6.53 -15.61
CA ARG A 56 1.94 6.13 -14.35
C ARG A 56 3.01 5.78 -13.33
N THR A 57 2.79 6.19 -12.09
CA THR A 57 3.60 5.76 -10.94
C THR A 57 2.69 5.18 -9.87
N ARG A 58 3.01 3.98 -9.41
CA ARG A 58 2.32 3.31 -8.32
C ARG A 58 3.32 2.96 -7.25
N ILE A 59 2.89 3.00 -5.99
CA ILE A 59 3.64 2.42 -4.89
C ILE A 59 2.88 1.20 -4.41
N LEU A 60 3.50 0.04 -4.60
CA LEU A 60 2.94 -1.26 -4.23
C LEU A 60 3.36 -1.57 -2.81
N ILE A 61 2.39 -1.93 -1.97
CA ILE A 61 2.61 -2.18 -0.54
C ILE A 61 2.35 -3.65 -0.27
N TYR A 62 3.29 -4.26 0.42
CA TYR A 62 3.35 -5.67 0.68
C TYR A 62 3.40 -5.96 2.18
N ASP A 63 2.75 -7.03 2.60
CA ASP A 63 2.86 -7.58 3.95
C ASP A 63 3.77 -8.82 3.90
N THR A 64 4.86 -8.80 4.66
CA THR A 64 5.86 -9.88 4.68
C THR A 64 5.37 -11.13 5.39
N ASN A 65 4.47 -11.00 6.37
CA ASN A 65 3.87 -12.13 7.05
C ASN A 65 2.88 -12.85 6.13
N LEU A 66 2.06 -12.09 5.39
CA LEU A 66 1.10 -12.64 4.45
C LEU A 66 1.71 -13.02 3.10
N ARG A 67 2.96 -12.60 2.83
CA ARG A 67 3.70 -12.83 1.58
C ARG A 67 2.91 -12.42 0.33
N LYS A 68 2.15 -11.33 0.42
CA LYS A 68 1.35 -10.81 -0.68
C LYS A 68 1.28 -9.29 -0.71
N ARG A 69 0.90 -8.76 -1.86
CA ARG A 69 0.50 -7.36 -2.02
C ARG A 69 -0.80 -7.11 -1.25
N ILE A 70 -0.83 -6.05 -0.46
CA ILE A 70 -2.02 -5.63 0.30
C ILE A 70 -2.61 -4.33 -0.23
N SER A 71 -1.82 -3.51 -0.93
CA SER A 71 -2.29 -2.25 -1.49
C SER A 71 -1.47 -1.79 -2.69
N SER A 72 -2.06 -0.88 -3.47
CA SER A 72 -1.42 -0.22 -4.61
C SER A 72 -1.88 1.23 -4.61
N VAL A 73 -1.00 2.14 -4.22
CA VAL A 73 -1.28 3.58 -4.18
C VAL A 73 -0.91 4.20 -5.52
N GLN A 74 -1.87 4.88 -6.16
CA GLN A 74 -1.59 5.68 -7.34
C GLN A 74 -0.99 7.02 -6.90
N VAL A 75 0.23 7.31 -7.35
CA VAL A 75 0.87 8.60 -7.11
C VAL A 75 0.27 9.64 -8.06
N VAL A 76 -0.22 10.74 -7.50
CA VAL A 76 -0.82 11.87 -8.22
C VAL A 76 -0.35 13.17 -7.55
N PRO A 77 0.18 14.14 -8.31
CA PRO A 77 0.42 14.10 -9.76
C PRO A 77 1.48 13.05 -10.16
N ILE A 78 1.56 12.71 -11.45
CA ILE A 78 2.65 11.86 -11.96
C ILE A 78 3.95 12.66 -11.80
N PRO A 79 4.95 12.16 -11.06
CA PRO A 79 6.18 12.90 -10.82
C PRO A 79 6.91 13.21 -12.12
N ARG A 80 7.31 14.48 -12.32
CA ARG A 80 8.01 14.91 -13.54
C ARG A 80 9.51 14.61 -13.47
N GLY A 81 10.08 14.64 -12.28
CA GLY A 81 11.46 14.28 -12.00
C GLY A 81 11.56 13.24 -10.88
N ASP A 82 12.55 13.43 -10.02
CA ASP A 82 12.77 12.57 -8.86
C ASP A 82 11.67 12.73 -7.81
N TYR A 83 11.36 11.64 -7.14
CA TYR A 83 10.45 11.61 -6.01
C TYR A 83 10.94 10.55 -5.03
N ASP A 84 10.51 10.66 -3.79
CA ASP A 84 10.86 9.70 -2.74
C ASP A 84 9.62 9.39 -1.89
N PHE A 85 9.66 8.28 -1.15
CA PHE A 85 8.57 7.90 -0.28
C PHE A 85 9.00 7.17 0.99
N ALA A 86 8.21 7.34 2.04
CA ALA A 86 8.42 6.69 3.33
C ALA A 86 7.10 6.10 3.87
N LEU A 87 7.17 4.87 4.36
CA LEU A 87 6.08 4.28 5.13
C LEU A 87 6.12 4.77 6.59
N SER A 88 4.94 5.04 7.16
CA SER A 88 4.81 5.21 8.60
C SER A 88 5.19 3.92 9.33
N ARG A 89 5.56 4.04 10.61
CA ARG A 89 6.01 2.91 11.43
C ARG A 89 5.05 1.72 11.44
N ASP A 90 3.75 1.99 11.46
CA ASP A 90 2.66 1.01 11.46
C ASP A 90 2.24 0.58 10.04
N GLY A 91 2.86 1.15 9.00
CA GLY A 91 2.53 0.93 7.60
C GLY A 91 1.21 1.56 7.15
N SER A 92 0.46 2.26 8.01
CA SER A 92 -0.89 2.76 7.72
C SER A 92 -0.93 3.99 6.80
N LYS A 93 0.18 4.73 6.75
CA LYS A 93 0.36 5.93 5.94
C LYS A 93 1.59 5.80 5.07
N LEU A 94 1.51 6.40 3.89
CA LEU A 94 2.60 6.53 2.95
C LEU A 94 2.81 8.01 2.65
N ALA A 95 3.97 8.52 3.01
CA ALA A 95 4.42 9.85 2.62
C ALA A 95 5.14 9.77 1.29
N VAL A 96 4.78 10.61 0.32
CA VAL A 96 5.44 10.71 -0.99
C VAL A 96 5.81 12.15 -1.23
N MET A 97 7.10 12.43 -1.39
CA MET A 97 7.60 13.73 -1.79
C MET A 97 7.70 13.76 -3.31
N ILE A 98 6.92 14.62 -3.95
CA ILE A 98 6.91 14.80 -5.40
C ILE A 98 7.34 16.22 -5.68
N ASP A 99 8.47 16.40 -6.37
CA ASP A 99 9.09 17.71 -6.53
C ASP A 99 9.25 18.38 -5.14
N ASP A 100 8.51 19.45 -4.85
CA ASP A 100 8.53 20.15 -3.54
C ASP A 100 7.24 19.94 -2.71
N HIS A 101 6.43 18.95 -3.07
CA HIS A 101 5.12 18.71 -2.44
C HIS A 101 5.05 17.35 -1.75
N LEU A 102 4.76 17.40 -0.44
CA LEU A 102 4.48 16.22 0.36
C LEU A 102 3.00 15.80 0.21
N ASN A 103 2.78 14.59 -0.26
CA ASN A 103 1.48 13.94 -0.33
C ASN A 103 1.43 12.78 0.65
N ILE A 104 0.33 12.65 1.41
CA ILE A 104 0.12 11.57 2.36
C ILE A 104 -1.04 10.70 1.87
N TYR A 105 -0.81 9.40 1.76
CA TYR A 105 -1.81 8.43 1.33
C TYR A 105 -2.11 7.43 2.45
N ASP A 106 -3.37 7.01 2.52
CA ASP A 106 -3.77 5.85 3.29
C ASP A 106 -3.39 4.57 2.53
N THR A 107 -2.73 3.65 3.23
CA THR A 107 -2.27 2.40 2.63
C THR A 107 -3.30 1.28 2.74
N GLY A 108 -4.26 1.41 3.66
CA GLY A 108 -5.17 0.33 4.05
C GLY A 108 -4.50 -0.79 4.85
N ALA A 109 -3.23 -0.63 5.26
CA ALA A 109 -2.49 -1.60 6.08
C ALA A 109 -2.88 -1.56 7.56
N ALA A 110 -3.44 -0.45 8.05
CA ALA A 110 -4.09 -0.42 9.35
C ALA A 110 -5.27 -1.39 9.31
N GLU A 111 -5.26 -2.38 10.21
CA GLU A 111 -6.46 -3.14 10.52
C GLU A 111 -7.59 -2.13 10.77
N LYS A 112 -8.70 -2.28 10.04
CA LYS A 112 -9.95 -1.67 10.51
C LYS A 112 -10.06 -2.07 11.98
N PRO A 113 -10.28 -1.14 12.93
CA PRO A 113 -10.56 -1.54 14.29
C PRO A 113 -11.67 -2.56 14.20
N THR A 114 -11.37 -3.80 14.58
CA THR A 114 -12.39 -4.81 14.81
C THR A 114 -13.30 -4.18 15.85
N GLU A 115 -14.53 -3.81 15.44
CA GLU A 115 -15.58 -3.50 16.39
C GLU A 115 -15.66 -4.72 17.30
N HIS A 116 -15.04 -4.63 18.48
CA HIS A 116 -15.28 -5.56 19.55
C HIS A 116 -16.79 -5.51 19.79
N SER A 117 -17.39 -6.65 19.47
CA SER A 117 -18.76 -7.06 19.73
C SER A 117 -19.46 -6.12 20.71
N ARG A 118 -20.32 -5.24 20.20
CA ARG A 118 -21.45 -4.74 20.98
C ARG A 118 -22.36 -5.94 21.23
N GLN A 119 -22.00 -6.71 22.24
CA GLN A 119 -22.86 -7.69 22.87
C GLN A 119 -24.13 -6.93 23.29
N PRO A 120 -25.32 -7.27 22.77
CA PRO A 120 -26.54 -6.66 23.26
C PRO A 120 -26.69 -7.03 24.74
N PRO A 121 -27.12 -6.12 25.63
CA PRO A 121 -27.40 -6.49 27.01
C PRO A 121 -28.47 -7.59 27.01
N SER A 122 -28.07 -8.71 27.61
CA SER A 122 -28.89 -9.86 27.94
C SER A 122 -30.10 -9.43 28.78
N SER A 123 -31.29 -9.88 28.34
CA SER A 123 -32.53 -10.11 29.08
C SER A 123 -32.92 -9.12 30.19
N ALA A 124 -33.81 -8.18 29.87
CA ALA A 124 -34.70 -7.60 30.87
C ALA A 124 -35.87 -8.58 31.13
N SER A 125 -35.79 -9.33 32.22
CA SER A 125 -36.96 -10.02 32.79
C SER A 125 -37.93 -8.97 33.36
N THR A 126 -39.07 -8.80 32.72
CA THR A 126 -40.15 -7.93 33.22
C THR A 126 -40.74 -8.52 34.49
N LEU A 127 -40.51 -7.86 35.62
CA LEU A 127 -41.11 -8.19 36.92
C LEU A 127 -42.49 -7.52 37.02
N VAL A 128 -43.56 -8.30 36.87
CA VAL A 128 -44.94 -7.80 37.03
C VAL A 128 -45.29 -7.78 38.52
N ILE A 129 -45.34 -6.58 39.11
CA ILE A 129 -45.86 -6.38 40.47
C ILE A 129 -47.39 -6.26 40.37
N ARG A 130 -48.12 -7.28 40.85
CA ARG A 130 -49.56 -7.16 41.15
C ARG A 130 -49.75 -6.40 42.46
N LYS A 131 -50.52 -5.31 42.45
CA LYS A 131 -51.09 -4.73 43.68
C LYS A 131 -52.43 -5.41 43.99
N ARG A 132 -52.64 -5.65 45.30
CA ARG A 132 -53.87 -6.15 45.91
C ARG A 132 -55.01 -5.16 45.77
#